data_AF-A0A5C8E5K7-F1
#
_entry.id   AF-A0A5C8E5K7-F1
#
_cell.length_a   1.000
_cell.length_b   1.000
_cell.length_c   1.000
_cell.angle_alpha   90.00
_cell.angle_beta   90.00
_cell.angle_gamma   90.00
#
_symmetry.space_group_name_H-M   'P 1'
#
loop_
_entity.id
_entity.type
_entity.pdbx_description
1 polymer ?
#
loop_
_entity_poly.entity_id
_entity_poly.type
_entity_poly.pdbx_seq_one_letter_code
_entity_poly.pdbx_strand_id
1 'polypeptide(L)'
;MTFLIVALWSIIGMAAGAVILGELGPLFGFRNMEGSSAIFGAFAGAPLGLICGGFFGYRMSKGFGEDIAKRKRFFLITLGGIAALIAGGFIVETIRTRDYIDTSNQGAMFLNAQIRLPPGVTAPDKSKKIVMELRSDKETRKSSPYSEPDWKLTDGRMQATSSVEVYRATDNRTLAVTIGDGPTYVFNLKIPARPKKYSFEGDWQKPDGVEGAASGAGEGMEIKVAM
;
A
#
# COMPACT_ATOMS: atom_id res chain seq x y z
N MET A 1 -30.82 30.11 -12.02
CA MET A 1 -30.73 28.63 -12.15
C MET A 1 -29.82 28.20 -13.31
N THR A 2 -30.00 28.74 -14.53
CA THR A 2 -29.11 28.45 -15.68
C THR A 2 -27.64 28.64 -15.35
N PHE A 3 -27.28 29.79 -14.76
CA PHE A 3 -25.90 30.05 -14.32
C PHE A 3 -25.34 28.96 -13.40
N LEU A 4 -26.12 28.50 -12.41
CA LEU A 4 -25.68 27.45 -11.47
C LEU A 4 -25.46 26.11 -12.17
N ILE A 5 -26.32 25.76 -13.14
CA ILE A 5 -26.16 24.54 -13.95
C ILE A 5 -24.89 24.64 -14.80
N VAL A 6 -24.67 25.77 -15.46
CA VAL A 6 -23.45 26.01 -16.27
C VAL A 6 -22.21 25.93 -15.40
N ALA A 7 -22.19 26.64 -14.27
CA ALA A 7 -21.07 26.65 -13.34
C ALA A 7 -20.74 25.25 -12.79
N LEU A 8 -21.78 24.49 -12.38
CA LEU A 8 -21.61 23.13 -11.89
C LEU A 8 -21.00 22.21 -12.96
N TRP A 9 -21.57 22.22 -14.17
CA TRP A 9 -21.05 21.39 -15.25
C TRP A 9 -19.70 21.86 -15.80
N SER A 10 -19.37 23.15 -15.71
CA SER A 10 -18.02 23.66 -15.94
C SER A 10 -17.00 23.08 -14.96
N ILE A 11 -17.33 23.02 -13.66
CA ILE A 11 -16.43 22.43 -12.65
C ILE A 11 -16.26 20.93 -12.88
N ILE A 12 -17.36 20.20 -13.15
CA ILE A 12 -17.31 18.76 -13.48
C ILE A 12 -16.46 18.54 -14.73
N GLY A 13 -16.72 19.32 -15.78
CA GLY A 13 -15.99 19.26 -17.04
C GLY A 13 -14.50 19.54 -16.85
N MET A 14 -14.14 20.54 -16.04
CA MET A 14 -12.76 20.85 -15.70
C MET A 14 -12.05 19.66 -15.05
N ALA A 15 -12.66 19.05 -14.03
CA ALA A 15 -12.09 17.88 -13.36
C ALA A 15 -11.96 16.68 -14.31
N ALA A 16 -13.02 16.38 -15.07
CA ALA A 16 -13.01 15.27 -16.03
C ALA A 16 -11.99 15.48 -17.16
N GLY A 17 -11.91 16.70 -17.71
CA GLY A 17 -10.95 17.05 -18.75
C GLY A 17 -9.51 16.93 -18.28
N ALA A 18 -9.22 17.36 -17.04
CA ALA A 18 -7.90 17.22 -16.45
C ALA A 18 -7.47 15.76 -16.33
N VAL A 19 -8.37 14.88 -15.86
CA VAL A 19 -8.09 13.45 -15.74
C VAL A 19 -7.94 12.80 -17.11
N ILE A 20 -8.90 13.03 -18.03
CA ILE A 20 -8.89 12.39 -19.35
C ILE A 20 -7.65 12.77 -20.15
N LEU A 21 -7.31 14.06 -20.26
CA LEU A 21 -6.11 14.44 -21.01
C LEU A 21 -4.82 14.12 -20.25
N GLY A 22 -4.86 14.04 -18.91
CA GLY A 22 -3.74 13.52 -18.14
C GLY A 22 -3.41 12.07 -18.51
N GLU A 23 -4.42 11.21 -18.55
CA GLU A 23 -4.27 9.80 -18.94
C GLU A 23 -3.91 9.63 -20.43
N LEU A 24 -4.42 10.52 -21.29
CA LEU A 24 -4.08 10.51 -22.73
C LEU A 24 -2.73 11.18 -23.04
N GLY A 25 -2.08 11.81 -22.07
CA GLY A 25 -0.80 12.50 -22.21
C GLY A 25 0.27 11.71 -22.99
N PRO A 26 0.46 10.40 -22.73
CA PRO A 26 1.37 9.55 -23.50
C PRO A 26 1.13 9.53 -25.01
N LEU A 27 -0.12 9.63 -25.46
CA LEU A 27 -0.45 9.68 -26.90
C LEU A 27 0.00 10.98 -27.55
N PHE A 28 0.19 12.04 -26.76
CA PHE A 28 0.68 13.34 -27.20
C PHE A 28 2.17 13.56 -26.88
N GLY A 29 2.88 12.49 -26.49
CA GLY A 29 4.33 12.52 -26.21
C GLY A 29 4.72 12.91 -24.78
N PHE A 30 3.75 13.07 -23.86
CA PHE A 30 4.03 13.32 -22.44
C PHE A 30 4.27 12.01 -21.70
N ARG A 31 5.39 11.88 -20.99
CA ARG A 31 5.69 10.67 -20.22
C ARG A 31 4.88 10.62 -18.92
N ASN A 32 4.42 9.43 -18.54
CA ASN A 32 3.77 9.21 -17.23
C ASN A 32 4.75 9.34 -16.04
N MET A 33 6.06 9.36 -16.31
CA MET A 33 7.06 9.61 -15.28
C MET A 33 7.19 11.13 -15.04
N GLU A 34 7.36 11.50 -13.76
CA GLU A 34 7.58 12.87 -13.28
C GLU A 34 6.36 13.82 -13.32
N GLY A 35 5.14 13.29 -13.43
CA GLY A 35 3.92 14.13 -13.35
C GLY A 35 3.71 15.04 -14.57
N SER A 36 4.50 14.89 -15.63
CA SER A 36 4.37 15.69 -16.85
C SER A 36 3.02 15.49 -17.54
N SER A 37 2.48 14.27 -17.51
CA SER A 37 1.13 13.97 -17.99
C SER A 37 0.05 14.62 -17.11
N ALA A 38 0.23 14.65 -15.79
CA ALA A 38 -0.68 15.35 -14.89
C ALA A 38 -0.67 16.88 -15.11
N ILE A 39 0.49 17.46 -15.40
CA ILE A 39 0.63 18.88 -15.79
C ILE A 39 -0.10 19.15 -17.10
N PHE A 40 0.07 18.29 -18.11
CA PHE A 40 -0.66 18.41 -19.38
C PHE A 40 -2.19 18.32 -19.17
N GLY A 41 -2.64 17.37 -18.35
CA GLY A 41 -4.04 17.28 -17.93
C GLY A 41 -4.51 18.58 -17.27
N ALA A 42 -3.77 19.12 -16.31
CA ALA A 42 -4.15 20.33 -15.59
C ALA A 42 -4.22 21.58 -16.49
N PHE A 43 -3.25 21.78 -17.39
CA PHE A 43 -3.14 23.02 -18.18
C PHE A 43 -3.83 22.96 -19.53
N ALA A 44 -3.95 21.78 -20.16
CA ALA A 44 -4.67 21.63 -21.42
C ALA A 44 -6.05 21.00 -21.19
N GLY A 45 -6.11 19.92 -20.42
CA GLY A 45 -7.34 19.19 -20.16
C GLY A 45 -8.36 19.97 -19.34
N ALA A 46 -7.94 20.62 -18.26
CA ALA A 46 -8.86 21.32 -17.37
C ALA A 46 -9.56 22.50 -18.05
N PRO A 47 -8.88 23.40 -18.79
CA PRO A 47 -9.56 24.48 -19.51
C PRO A 47 -10.50 23.98 -20.61
N LEU A 48 -10.08 22.98 -21.40
CA LEU A 48 -10.95 22.39 -22.44
C LEU A 48 -12.19 21.73 -21.81
N GLY A 49 -11.98 20.96 -20.75
CA GLY A 49 -13.04 20.35 -19.96
C GLY A 49 -14.01 21.37 -19.39
N LEU A 50 -13.52 22.49 -18.87
CA LEU A 50 -14.34 23.58 -18.33
C LEU A 50 -15.29 24.16 -19.38
N ILE A 51 -14.76 24.41 -20.58
CA ILE A 51 -15.52 24.96 -21.72
C ILE A 51 -16.57 23.95 -22.19
N CYS A 52 -16.17 22.70 -22.43
CA CYS A 52 -17.07 21.63 -22.87
C CYS A 52 -18.18 21.36 -21.85
N GLY A 53 -17.83 21.31 -20.56
CA GLY A 53 -18.78 21.14 -19.47
C GLY A 53 -19.75 22.32 -19.35
N GLY A 54 -19.25 23.55 -19.44
CA GLY A 54 -20.08 24.74 -19.44
C GLY A 54 -21.05 24.79 -20.62
N PHE A 55 -20.57 24.45 -21.82
CA PHE A 55 -21.39 24.36 -23.02
C PHE A 55 -22.48 23.29 -22.90
N PHE A 56 -22.14 22.12 -22.36
CA PHE A 56 -23.11 21.07 -22.06
C PHE A 56 -24.17 21.53 -21.05
N GLY A 57 -23.76 22.09 -19.92
CA GLY A 57 -24.66 22.63 -18.90
C GLY A 57 -25.58 23.72 -19.45
N TYR A 58 -25.04 24.59 -20.32
CA TYR A 58 -25.81 25.62 -21.01
C TYR A 58 -26.86 25.03 -21.95
N ARG A 59 -26.46 24.07 -22.81
CA ARG A 59 -27.36 23.42 -23.77
C ARG A 59 -28.49 22.67 -23.06
N MET A 60 -28.17 21.93 -22.00
CA MET A 60 -29.16 21.23 -21.17
C MET A 60 -30.11 22.22 -20.48
N SER A 61 -29.57 23.30 -19.89
CA SER A 61 -30.40 24.31 -19.24
C SER A 61 -31.34 25.04 -20.23
N LYS A 62 -30.89 25.28 -21.47
CA LYS A 62 -31.73 25.83 -22.53
C LYS A 62 -32.83 24.86 -22.96
N GLY A 63 -32.52 23.57 -23.07
CA GLY A 63 -33.49 22.52 -23.42
C GLY A 63 -34.69 22.42 -22.46
N PHE A 64 -34.52 22.87 -21.21
CA PHE A 64 -35.61 22.91 -20.23
C PHE A 64 -36.55 24.14 -20.34
N GLY A 65 -36.29 25.09 -21.23
CA GLY A 65 -37.14 26.27 -21.41
C GLY A 65 -37.25 27.14 -20.13
N GLU A 66 -38.38 27.79 -19.89
CA GLU A 66 -38.62 28.60 -18.69
C GLU A 66 -39.03 27.78 -17.46
N ASP A 67 -39.10 26.45 -17.56
CA ASP A 67 -39.51 25.57 -16.47
C ASP A 67 -38.43 25.49 -15.38
N ILE A 68 -38.62 26.32 -14.35
CA ILE A 68 -37.72 26.41 -13.19
C ILE A 68 -37.69 25.09 -12.41
N ALA A 69 -38.80 24.35 -12.35
CA ALA A 69 -38.89 23.10 -11.59
C ALA A 69 -38.02 22.01 -12.22
N LYS A 70 -38.06 21.85 -13.55
CA LYS A 70 -37.18 20.91 -14.27
C LYS A 70 -35.71 21.26 -14.10
N ARG A 71 -35.35 22.55 -14.21
CA ARG A 71 -33.97 23.02 -13.99
C ARG A 71 -33.49 22.75 -12.56
N LYS A 72 -34.32 23.02 -11.55
CA LYS A 72 -34.00 22.73 -10.14
C LYS A 72 -33.83 21.23 -9.92
N ARG A 73 -34.71 20.39 -10.45
CA ARG A 73 -34.62 18.93 -10.36
C ARG A 73 -33.34 18.41 -11.02
N PHE A 74 -32.99 18.88 -12.21
CA PHE A 74 -31.76 18.49 -12.91
C PHE A 74 -30.51 18.87 -12.09
N PHE A 75 -30.47 20.11 -11.58
CA PHE A 75 -29.37 20.58 -10.73
C PHE A 75 -29.21 19.71 -9.47
N LEU A 76 -30.30 19.43 -8.76
CA LEU A 76 -30.29 18.60 -7.55
C LEU A 76 -29.90 17.14 -7.83
N ILE A 77 -30.38 16.55 -8.94
CA ILE A 77 -29.96 15.20 -9.36
C ILE A 77 -28.45 15.17 -9.65
N THR A 78 -27.94 16.19 -10.33
CA THR A 78 -26.50 16.28 -10.64
C THR A 78 -25.68 16.36 -9.35
N LEU A 79 -26.06 17.24 -8.41
CA LEU A 79 -25.41 17.32 -7.10
C LEU A 79 -25.50 16.01 -6.31
N GLY A 80 -26.68 15.38 -6.29
CA GLY A 80 -26.89 14.10 -5.62
C GLY A 80 -26.02 12.98 -6.21
N GLY A 81 -25.88 12.94 -7.54
CA GLY A 81 -25.00 12.00 -8.22
C GLY A 81 -23.53 12.19 -7.84
N ILE A 82 -23.04 13.43 -7.79
CA ILE A 82 -21.67 13.74 -7.36
C ILE A 82 -21.45 13.34 -5.91
N ALA A 83 -22.37 13.71 -5.02
CA ALA A 83 -22.29 13.34 -3.61
C ALA A 83 -22.27 11.82 -3.41
N ALA A 84 -23.09 11.08 -4.18
CA ALA A 84 -23.10 9.62 -4.16
C ALA A 84 -21.78 9.02 -4.66
N LEU A 85 -21.17 9.58 -5.71
CA LEU A 85 -19.86 9.14 -6.20
C LEU A 85 -18.75 9.41 -5.20
N ILE A 86 -18.73 10.60 -4.57
CA ILE A 86 -17.77 10.93 -3.51
C ILE A 86 -17.93 10.00 -2.31
N ALA A 87 -19.16 9.80 -1.85
CA ALA A 87 -19.45 8.89 -0.74
C ALA A 87 -19.06 7.44 -1.08
N GLY A 88 -19.37 6.98 -2.30
CA GLY A 88 -18.98 5.66 -2.79
C GLY A 88 -17.47 5.49 -2.84
N GLY A 89 -16.74 6.47 -3.39
CA GLY A 89 -15.28 6.48 -3.41
C GLY A 89 -14.68 6.46 -2.01
N PHE A 90 -15.22 7.27 -1.09
CA PHE A 90 -14.80 7.28 0.30
C PHE A 90 -15.04 5.93 0.99
N ILE A 91 -16.21 5.32 0.80
CA ILE A 91 -16.54 4.00 1.38
C ILE A 91 -15.60 2.93 0.82
N VAL A 92 -15.39 2.90 -0.50
CA VAL A 92 -14.49 1.93 -1.15
C VAL A 92 -13.07 2.07 -0.64
N GLU A 93 -12.54 3.30 -0.60
CA GLU A 93 -11.17 3.54 -0.13
C GLU A 93 -11.04 3.24 1.35
N THR A 94 -12.04 3.60 2.17
CA THR A 94 -12.08 3.24 3.60
C THR A 94 -12.07 1.73 3.80
N ILE A 95 -12.85 0.97 3.04
CA ILE A 95 -12.86 -0.49 3.12
C ILE A 95 -11.52 -1.07 2.70
N ARG A 96 -10.94 -0.59 1.59
CA ARG A 96 -9.67 -1.06 1.03
C ARG A 96 -8.48 -0.79 1.94
N THR A 97 -8.50 0.34 2.64
CA THR A 97 -7.42 0.80 3.53
C THR A 97 -7.68 0.48 5.00
N ARG A 98 -8.85 -0.04 5.36
CA ARG A 98 -9.23 -0.37 6.75
C ARG A 98 -8.19 -1.23 7.44
N ASP A 99 -7.58 -2.14 6.69
CA ASP A 99 -6.61 -3.09 7.19
C ASP A 99 -5.16 -2.63 7.01
N TYR A 100 -4.91 -1.41 6.51
CA TYR A 100 -3.56 -0.86 6.59
C TYR A 100 -3.21 -0.53 8.04
N ILE A 101 -1.99 -0.89 8.43
CA ILE A 101 -1.41 -0.39 9.67
C ILE A 101 -1.15 1.10 9.44
N ASP A 102 -1.85 1.92 10.21
CA ASP A 102 -1.75 3.37 10.13
C ASP A 102 -0.37 3.82 10.61
N THR A 103 0.52 4.07 9.65
CA THR A 103 1.76 4.79 9.89
C THR A 103 1.48 6.25 9.61
N SER A 104 0.84 6.91 10.57
CA SER A 104 0.53 8.36 10.58
C SER A 104 1.66 9.29 10.11
N ASN A 105 2.92 8.80 10.05
CA ASN A 105 4.10 9.51 9.59
C ASN A 105 4.76 8.92 8.31
N GLN A 106 4.02 8.22 7.44
CA GLN A 106 4.49 7.69 6.13
C GLN A 106 5.71 6.73 6.16
N GLY A 107 6.28 6.42 7.33
CA GLY A 107 7.34 5.40 7.46
C GLY A 107 6.75 4.00 7.48
N ALA A 108 7.32 3.05 6.74
CA ALA A 108 6.92 1.65 6.85
C ALA A 108 7.13 1.14 8.30
N MET A 109 6.20 0.32 8.80
CA MET A 109 6.41 -0.38 10.06
C MET A 109 7.31 -1.59 9.79
N PHE A 110 8.36 -1.75 10.59
CA PHE A 110 9.31 -2.84 10.43
C PHE A 110 9.15 -3.86 11.56
N LEU A 111 9.02 -5.12 11.17
CA LEU A 111 9.22 -6.26 12.06
C LEU A 111 10.71 -6.60 12.07
N ASN A 112 11.34 -6.37 13.21
CA ASN A 112 12.74 -6.72 13.43
C ASN A 112 12.80 -8.13 14.00
N ALA A 113 13.55 -9.01 13.36
CA ALA A 113 13.82 -10.35 13.86
C ALA A 113 15.30 -10.49 14.21
N GLN A 114 15.58 -10.85 15.45
CA GLN A 114 16.87 -11.38 15.86
C GLN A 114 16.85 -12.89 15.59
N ILE A 115 17.79 -13.36 14.81
CA ILE A 115 17.94 -14.75 14.41
C ILE A 115 19.13 -15.32 15.16
N ARG A 116 18.92 -16.44 15.83
CA ARG A 116 19.93 -17.14 16.62
C ARG A 116 20.16 -18.53 16.04
N LEU A 117 21.38 -18.80 15.61
CA LEU A 117 21.78 -20.09 15.04
C LEU A 117 21.88 -21.16 16.14
N PRO A 118 21.78 -22.45 15.78
CA PRO A 118 21.98 -23.54 16.73
C PRO A 118 23.34 -23.46 17.45
N PRO A 119 23.46 -24.01 18.67
CA PRO A 119 24.73 -24.06 19.40
C PRO A 119 25.83 -24.73 18.57
N GLY A 120 27.05 -24.16 18.59
CA GLY A 120 28.20 -24.71 17.89
C GLY A 120 28.26 -24.45 16.38
N VAL A 121 27.22 -23.82 15.79
CA VAL A 121 27.22 -23.42 14.38
C VAL A 121 27.98 -22.11 14.20
N THR A 122 28.97 -22.11 13.31
CA THR A 122 29.72 -20.91 12.91
C THR A 122 28.85 -19.97 12.08
N ALA A 123 29.19 -18.69 12.06
CA ALA A 123 28.45 -17.72 11.24
C ALA A 123 28.58 -18.09 9.74
N PRO A 124 27.45 -18.09 9.00
CA PRO A 124 27.45 -18.15 7.55
C PRO A 124 28.35 -17.07 6.95
N ASP A 125 28.92 -17.37 5.79
CA ASP A 125 29.66 -16.40 5.00
C ASP A 125 28.80 -15.14 4.72
N LYS A 126 29.43 -13.95 4.67
CA LYS A 126 28.73 -12.67 4.45
C LYS A 126 27.95 -12.61 3.14
N SER A 127 28.35 -13.41 2.13
CA SER A 127 27.59 -13.57 0.88
C SER A 127 26.25 -14.27 1.07
N LYS A 128 26.07 -15.04 2.14
CA LYS A 128 24.82 -15.75 2.46
C LYS A 128 23.85 -14.79 3.15
N LYS A 129 23.04 -14.13 2.32
CA LYS A 129 22.03 -13.17 2.77
C LYS A 129 20.91 -13.83 3.58
N ILE A 130 20.38 -13.09 4.54
CA ILE A 130 19.17 -13.45 5.26
C ILE A 130 17.98 -12.90 4.48
N VAL A 131 17.13 -13.78 3.98
CA VAL A 131 15.87 -13.42 3.33
C VAL A 131 14.75 -13.74 4.29
N MET A 132 13.98 -12.73 4.66
CA MET A 132 12.76 -12.91 5.43
C MET A 132 11.56 -12.68 4.53
N GLU A 133 10.57 -13.54 4.65
CA GLU A 133 9.30 -13.43 3.96
C GLU A 133 8.17 -13.45 4.99
N LEU A 134 7.50 -12.32 5.15
CA LEU A 134 6.30 -12.21 5.94
C LEU A 134 5.11 -12.70 5.09
N ARG A 135 4.41 -13.70 5.59
CA ARG A 135 3.27 -14.35 4.94
C ARG A 135 2.02 -14.21 5.79
N SER A 136 0.91 -13.86 5.15
CA SER A 136 -0.43 -13.86 5.73
C SER A 136 -1.47 -13.99 4.61
N ASP A 137 -2.74 -14.13 4.98
CA ASP A 137 -3.88 -14.06 4.08
C ASP A 137 -4.00 -12.71 3.34
N LYS A 138 -3.47 -11.62 3.94
CA LYS A 138 -3.60 -10.26 3.43
C LYS A 138 -2.36 -9.72 2.72
N GLU A 139 -1.18 -10.26 3.00
CA GLU A 139 0.07 -9.84 2.38
C GLU A 139 1.14 -10.93 2.38
N THR A 140 1.94 -10.92 1.31
CA THR A 140 3.23 -11.62 1.24
C THR A 140 4.30 -10.59 0.90
N ARG A 141 5.29 -10.42 1.78
CA ARG A 141 6.34 -9.40 1.67
C ARG A 141 7.70 -10.01 1.93
N LYS A 142 8.67 -9.72 1.07
CA LYS A 142 10.07 -10.11 1.26
C LYS A 142 10.85 -8.92 1.79
N SER A 143 11.77 -9.18 2.72
CA SER A 143 12.71 -8.19 3.24
C SER A 143 13.59 -7.67 2.11
N SER A 144 13.83 -6.36 2.12
CA SER A 144 14.92 -5.70 1.41
C SER A 144 16.28 -6.36 1.71
N PRO A 145 16.97 -7.20 0.90
CA PRO A 145 18.24 -7.78 1.32
C PRO A 145 19.40 -6.79 1.09
N TYR A 146 19.24 -5.58 1.64
CA TYR A 146 20.11 -4.43 1.40
C TYR A 146 21.37 -4.45 2.27
N SER A 147 21.42 -5.22 3.34
CA SER A 147 22.57 -5.31 4.24
C SER A 147 23.12 -6.73 4.34
N GLU A 148 24.45 -6.85 4.31
CA GLU A 148 25.16 -8.06 4.72
C GLU A 148 24.78 -8.39 6.18
N PRO A 149 24.52 -9.65 6.52
CA PRO A 149 24.19 -10.01 7.88
C PRO A 149 25.39 -9.78 8.82
N ASP A 150 25.16 -8.96 9.85
CA ASP A 150 26.14 -8.69 10.92
C ASP A 150 26.00 -9.74 12.03
N TRP A 151 26.69 -10.87 11.85
CA TRP A 151 26.69 -11.97 12.82
C TRP A 151 27.56 -11.65 14.04
N LYS A 152 26.97 -11.72 15.24
CA LYS A 152 27.65 -11.50 16.51
C LYS A 152 27.52 -12.74 17.39
N LEU A 153 28.61 -13.11 18.05
CA LEU A 153 28.58 -14.14 19.08
C LEU A 153 27.97 -13.55 20.35
N THR A 154 26.83 -14.06 20.77
CA THR A 154 26.10 -13.59 21.97
C THR A 154 25.51 -14.79 22.68
N ASP A 155 25.76 -14.92 23.98
CA ASP A 155 25.37 -16.07 24.81
C ASP A 155 25.85 -17.42 24.23
N GLY A 156 27.07 -17.44 23.69
CA GLY A 156 27.67 -18.65 23.10
C GLY A 156 27.05 -19.09 21.76
N ARG A 157 26.17 -18.29 21.16
CA ARG A 157 25.51 -18.59 19.88
C ARG A 157 25.62 -17.40 18.91
N MET A 158 25.73 -17.70 17.62
CA MET A 158 25.75 -16.65 16.59
C MET A 158 24.35 -16.06 16.40
N GLN A 159 24.27 -14.73 16.42
CA GLN A 159 23.04 -13.96 16.28
C GLN A 159 23.18 -12.89 15.20
N ALA A 160 22.14 -12.67 14.39
CA ALA A 160 22.06 -11.58 13.43
C ALA A 160 20.67 -10.94 13.47
N THR A 161 20.57 -9.67 13.06
CA THR A 161 19.27 -8.98 12.99
C THR A 161 18.91 -8.72 11.53
N SER A 162 17.64 -8.91 11.20
CA SER A 162 17.07 -8.50 9.92
C SER A 162 15.69 -7.88 10.14
N SER A 163 15.19 -7.16 9.14
CA SER A 163 13.89 -6.47 9.21
C SER A 163 13.04 -6.71 7.96
N VAL A 164 11.73 -6.84 8.14
CA VAL A 164 10.75 -6.91 7.05
C VAL A 164 9.63 -5.89 7.28
N GLU A 165 9.16 -5.28 6.21
CA GLU A 165 8.05 -4.31 6.27
C GLU A 165 6.72 -5.02 6.53
N VAL A 166 5.88 -4.40 7.35
CA VAL A 166 4.51 -4.81 7.67
C VAL A 166 3.55 -3.72 7.24
N TYR A 167 2.57 -4.04 6.40
CA TYR A 167 1.57 -3.07 5.95
C TYR A 167 0.16 -3.44 6.39
N ARG A 168 -0.15 -4.71 6.63
CA ARG A 168 -1.51 -5.17 6.89
C ARG A 168 -1.72 -5.56 8.34
N ALA A 169 -2.86 -5.17 8.87
CA ALA A 169 -3.36 -5.56 10.18
C ALA A 169 -3.98 -6.96 10.12
N THR A 170 -3.29 -7.94 10.71
CA THR A 170 -3.72 -9.35 10.79
C THR A 170 -3.08 -10.00 12.03
N ASP A 171 -3.82 -10.80 12.77
CA ASP A 171 -3.29 -11.55 13.92
C ASP A 171 -2.59 -12.85 13.52
N ASN A 172 -2.77 -13.29 12.27
CA ASN A 172 -2.14 -14.47 11.72
C ASN A 172 -1.01 -14.10 10.76
N ARG A 173 0.22 -14.11 11.28
CA ARG A 173 1.42 -13.84 10.48
C ARG A 173 2.40 -14.98 10.64
N THR A 174 2.97 -15.39 9.52
CA THR A 174 4.04 -16.37 9.48
C THR A 174 5.30 -15.71 8.92
N LEU A 175 6.41 -15.82 9.62
CA LEU A 175 7.72 -15.39 9.13
C LEU A 175 8.46 -16.60 8.59
N ALA A 176 8.74 -16.59 7.30
CA ALA A 176 9.65 -17.55 6.68
C ALA A 176 11.05 -16.93 6.61
N VAL A 177 12.05 -17.59 7.15
CA VAL A 177 13.44 -17.13 7.19
C VAL A 177 14.33 -18.10 6.44
N THR A 178 15.02 -17.61 5.42
CA THR A 178 15.97 -18.37 4.61
C THR A 178 17.35 -17.73 4.74
N ILE A 179 18.38 -18.54 4.98
CA ILE A 179 19.76 -18.07 5.07
C ILE A 179 20.54 -18.66 3.89
N GLY A 180 20.95 -17.81 2.95
CA GLY A 180 21.62 -18.26 1.74
C GLY A 180 20.74 -19.23 0.93
N ASP A 181 21.31 -20.37 0.58
CA ASP A 181 20.63 -21.46 -0.15
C ASP A 181 20.13 -22.57 0.79
N GLY A 182 20.06 -22.28 2.09
CA GLY A 182 19.64 -23.22 3.12
C GLY A 182 18.12 -23.46 3.15
N PRO A 183 17.65 -24.31 4.08
CA PRO A 183 16.22 -24.51 4.28
C PRO A 183 15.53 -23.23 4.74
N THR A 184 14.23 -23.16 4.49
CA THR A 184 13.39 -22.04 4.94
C THR A 184 12.68 -22.41 6.22
N TYR A 185 12.98 -21.68 7.29
CA TYR A 185 12.41 -21.89 8.61
C TYR A 185 11.16 -21.06 8.78
N VAL A 186 10.07 -21.69 9.21
CA VAL A 186 8.75 -21.09 9.28
C VAL A 186 8.38 -20.85 10.75
N PHE A 187 7.98 -19.63 11.09
CA PHE A 187 7.63 -19.21 12.44
C PHE A 187 6.26 -18.55 12.46
N ASN A 188 5.32 -19.08 13.24
CA ASN A 188 4.01 -18.51 13.47
C ASN A 188 4.10 -17.45 14.56
N LEU A 189 3.92 -16.19 14.18
CA LEU A 189 4.16 -15.05 15.05
C LEU A 189 2.92 -14.76 15.91
N LYS A 190 3.09 -14.74 17.23
CA LYS A 190 2.05 -14.31 18.18
C LYS A 190 2.06 -12.79 18.40
N ILE A 191 1.86 -12.06 17.31
CA ILE A 191 1.92 -10.60 17.29
C ILE A 191 0.51 -10.02 17.23
N PRO A 192 0.20 -8.93 17.96
CA PRO A 192 -1.10 -8.26 17.84
C PRO A 192 -1.44 -7.90 16.39
N ALA A 193 -2.72 -7.90 16.04
CA ALA A 193 -3.14 -7.55 14.67
C ALA A 193 -2.70 -6.14 14.27
N ARG A 194 -2.78 -5.18 15.19
CA ARG A 194 -2.39 -3.77 15.03
C ARG A 194 -1.35 -3.39 16.08
N PRO A 195 -0.10 -3.79 15.90
CA PRO A 195 0.97 -3.42 16.82
C PRO A 195 1.20 -1.91 16.74
N LYS A 196 1.53 -1.28 17.88
CA LYS A 196 2.06 0.08 17.88
C LYS A 196 3.58 0.02 17.72
N LYS A 197 4.19 1.08 17.19
CA LYS A 197 5.66 1.18 17.08
C LYS A 197 6.30 1.04 18.47
N TYR A 198 7.34 0.22 18.58
CA TYR A 198 8.07 -0.08 19.82
C TYR A 198 7.23 -0.66 20.96
N SER A 199 6.09 -1.29 20.64
CA SER A 199 5.16 -1.81 21.66
C SER A 199 5.20 -3.32 21.84
N PHE A 200 5.92 -4.02 20.97
CA PHE A 200 5.95 -5.47 21.00
C PHE A 200 7.39 -5.97 21.01
N GLU A 201 7.68 -6.82 21.98
CA GLU A 201 8.88 -7.62 22.06
C GLU A 201 8.44 -9.03 22.44
N GLY A 202 8.65 -9.99 21.54
CA GLY A 202 8.33 -11.39 21.77
C GLY A 202 9.46 -12.12 22.49
N ASP A 203 9.17 -13.33 22.96
CA ASP A 203 10.18 -14.25 23.47
C ASP A 203 10.91 -14.98 22.33
N TRP A 204 11.99 -15.67 22.68
CA TRP A 204 12.66 -16.60 21.76
C TRP A 204 11.73 -17.76 21.41
N GLN A 205 11.54 -18.00 20.11
CA GLN A 205 10.69 -19.07 19.60
C GLN A 205 11.46 -19.93 18.59
N LYS A 206 11.15 -21.24 18.62
CA LYS A 206 11.66 -22.24 17.68
C LYS A 206 10.81 -22.23 16.39
N PRO A 207 11.33 -22.74 15.26
CA PRO A 207 10.53 -22.88 14.05
C PRO A 207 9.37 -23.85 14.28
N ASP A 208 8.20 -23.47 13.76
CA ASP A 208 7.01 -24.32 13.69
C ASP A 208 7.12 -25.33 12.53
N GLY A 209 7.94 -25.04 11.53
CA GLY A 209 8.15 -25.90 10.37
C GLY A 209 9.40 -25.55 9.57
N VAL A 210 9.76 -26.44 8.64
CA VAL A 210 10.89 -26.26 7.72
C VAL A 210 10.44 -26.61 6.30
N GLU A 211 10.65 -25.69 5.36
CA GLU A 211 10.36 -25.86 3.94
C GLU A 211 11.68 -26.05 3.15
N GLY A 212 11.67 -26.99 2.20
CA GLY A 212 12.83 -27.31 1.36
C GLY A 212 13.66 -28.51 1.84
N ALA A 213 14.38 -29.14 0.92
CA ALA A 213 15.17 -30.34 1.19
C ALA A 213 16.49 -29.99 1.90
N ALA A 214 16.47 -29.95 3.22
CA ALA A 214 17.67 -30.16 4.03
C ALA A 214 17.28 -30.93 5.31
N SER A 215 17.37 -32.25 5.23
CA SER A 215 17.32 -33.14 6.39
C SER A 215 18.43 -32.76 7.37
N GLY A 216 18.07 -32.25 8.55
CA GLY A 216 18.98 -32.07 9.68
C GLY A 216 19.51 -30.66 9.95
N ALA A 217 19.20 -29.66 9.12
CA ALA A 217 19.47 -28.26 9.43
C ALA A 217 18.21 -27.65 10.05
N GLY A 218 18.14 -27.55 11.38
CA GLY A 218 17.01 -26.89 12.04
C GLY A 218 16.78 -27.17 13.52
N GLU A 219 17.43 -28.17 14.09
CA GLU A 219 17.36 -28.39 15.53
C GLU A 219 18.08 -27.24 16.27
N GLY A 220 17.28 -26.34 16.83
CA GLY A 220 17.77 -25.27 17.69
C GLY A 220 17.92 -23.90 17.04
N MET A 221 17.49 -23.66 15.79
CA MET A 221 17.36 -22.27 15.32
C MET A 221 16.24 -21.59 16.11
N GLU A 222 16.46 -20.35 16.53
CA GLU A 222 15.48 -19.56 17.27
C GLU A 222 15.40 -18.15 16.68
N ILE A 223 14.22 -17.55 16.75
CA ILE A 223 14.06 -16.13 16.48
C ILE A 223 13.44 -15.41 17.67
N LYS A 224 13.74 -14.13 17.79
CA LYS A 224 13.04 -13.19 18.66
C LYS A 224 12.60 -12.01 17.82
N VAL A 225 11.33 -11.64 17.92
CA VAL A 225 10.74 -10.59 17.08
C VAL A 225 10.35 -9.36 17.89
N ALA A 226 10.53 -8.18 17.32
CA ALA A 226 10.19 -6.90 17.93
C ALA A 226 9.70 -5.89 16.88
N MET A 227 8.86 -4.94 17.31
CA MET A 227 8.31 -3.85 16.48
C MET A 227 8.19 -2.56 17.26
#